data_AF-A0A6L7V1M2-F1
#
_entry.id   AF-A0A6L7V1M2-F1
#
_cell.length_a   1.000
_cell.length_b   1.000
_cell.length_c   1.000
_cell.angle_alpha   90.00
_cell.angle_beta   90.00
_cell.angle_gamma   90.00
#
_symmetry.space_group_name_H-M   'P 1'
#
loop_
_entity.id
_entity.type
_entity.pdbx_description
1 polymer ?
#
loop_
_entity_poly.entity_id
_entity_poly.type
_entity_poly.pdbx_seq_one_letter_code
_entity_poly.pdbx_strand_id
1 'polypeptide(L)'
;MTFKRSWSAMRRPLAITGVATSALLVLAACASNGADQQQQQQDQDSAIAQPAETQSSESAGDAQSGAESTQRSESTRGTIGTVRSSAEAQQQSQAAQSDQQAAGEQQGTPQQDDGMGGMDGGTAVAIADQANYNELSPRLQLLRDSGYPVYLSGDYIIALGTPDLSPGMHRISVVIEGPVGLVEFPAIAVTVLPEDSPGEMREVIARFSRFPDGVRGFHVTAINFTQAGRWNLILHIPAEDGFADVGLALDIAEDTSAPSVGDAAPASASRTLLDVPNIADLSTGETPDPGLYLISVADALQAGKPFVVVFASPGFCTNAFCGPQAEVLSEVRERHGDDANYIHIDLYENPEQVRLGEEPIETPILEEWGLHTDEWTFVVNAEGVVVARFEAFAPFDEVEAALATLLEG
;
A
#
# COMPACT_ATOMS: atom_id res chain seq x y z
N MET A 1 -58.18 52.02 48.18
CA MET A 1 -58.65 51.55 46.86
C MET A 1 -57.55 50.73 46.19
N THR A 2 -57.90 49.95 45.17
CA THR A 2 -57.26 48.66 44.86
C THR A 2 -56.11 48.70 43.84
N PHE A 3 -55.16 47.78 44.01
CA PHE A 3 -54.41 47.06 42.96
C PHE A 3 -53.29 47.78 42.14
N LYS A 4 -52.05 47.30 42.32
CA LYS A 4 -51.21 46.77 41.24
C LYS A 4 -50.10 45.83 41.77
N ARG A 5 -49.84 44.75 41.02
CA ARG A 5 -48.76 43.74 41.18
C ARG A 5 -47.38 44.39 40.84
N SER A 6 -46.18 43.87 41.16
CA SER A 6 -45.72 42.58 41.73
C SER A 6 -44.39 42.77 42.50
N TRP A 7 -44.09 41.87 43.44
CA TRP A 7 -42.78 41.59 44.06
C TRP A 7 -41.72 41.06 43.05
N SER A 8 -40.43 40.82 43.37
CA SER A 8 -39.42 41.35 44.35
C SER A 8 -38.17 40.46 44.30
N ALA A 9 -36.96 40.99 44.10
CA ALA A 9 -35.65 40.36 44.41
C ALA A 9 -34.52 41.40 44.22
N MET A 10 -34.10 42.16 45.24
CA MET A 10 -33.18 41.81 46.34
C MET A 10 -31.73 41.51 45.89
N ARG A 11 -30.85 42.50 46.11
CA ARG A 11 -29.40 42.42 45.85
C ARG A 11 -28.65 41.73 47.00
N ARG A 12 -27.64 40.92 46.68
CA ARG A 12 -26.38 40.80 47.46
C ARG A 12 -25.20 40.58 46.50
N PRO A 13 -24.01 41.15 46.79
CA PRO A 13 -22.80 40.93 45.99
C PRO A 13 -22.00 39.73 46.51
N LEU A 14 -21.11 39.17 45.67
CA LEU A 14 -19.95 38.43 46.13
C LEU A 14 -18.75 38.70 45.20
N ALA A 15 -17.55 38.73 45.77
CA ALA A 15 -16.32 39.00 45.04
C ALA A 15 -15.78 37.73 44.37
N ILE A 16 -15.02 37.91 43.27
CA ILE A 16 -14.14 36.88 42.72
C ILE A 16 -12.71 37.43 42.80
N THR A 17 -11.95 36.92 43.76
CA THR A 17 -10.49 37.05 43.82
C THR A 17 -9.86 36.08 42.84
N GLY A 18 -8.90 36.55 42.05
CA GLY A 18 -8.12 35.67 41.18
C GLY A 18 -7.11 34.82 41.95
N VAL A 19 -6.71 33.69 41.35
CA VAL A 19 -5.54 32.90 41.72
C VAL A 19 -4.80 32.56 40.43
N ALA A 20 -3.50 32.87 40.39
CA ALA A 20 -2.61 32.57 39.27
C ALA A 20 -1.43 31.73 39.77
N THR A 21 -1.43 30.44 39.42
CA THR A 21 -0.40 29.41 39.68
C THR A 21 -0.93 28.12 39.00
N SER A 22 -0.18 27.29 38.28
CA SER A 22 1.23 27.31 37.89
C SER A 22 1.40 26.52 36.59
N ALA A 23 2.23 27.00 35.66
CA ALA A 23 2.57 26.27 34.42
C ALA A 23 4.09 26.35 34.19
N LEU A 24 4.86 25.56 34.95
CA LEU A 24 6.32 25.54 34.88
C LEU A 24 6.91 24.29 35.57
N LEU A 25 6.63 23.09 35.05
CA LEU A 25 7.24 21.83 35.54
C LEU A 25 7.08 20.60 34.61
N VAL A 26 7.28 20.74 33.29
CA VAL A 26 7.34 19.60 32.33
C VAL A 26 8.43 19.82 31.27
N LEU A 27 9.68 20.07 31.69
CA LEU A 27 10.79 20.35 30.75
C LEU A 27 12.17 19.88 31.25
N ALA A 28 12.22 18.82 32.07
CA ALA A 28 13.46 18.36 32.71
C ALA A 28 13.60 16.81 32.82
N ALA A 29 12.96 16.04 31.94
CA ALA A 29 12.96 14.57 32.00
C ALA A 29 13.58 13.85 30.77
N CYS A 30 13.98 14.59 29.71
CA CYS A 30 14.42 13.99 28.44
C CYS A 30 15.95 13.99 28.22
N ALA A 31 16.75 14.28 29.26
CA ALA A 31 18.18 14.56 29.12
C ALA A 31 19.13 13.49 29.73
N SER A 32 18.62 12.38 30.26
CA SER A 32 19.43 11.37 30.97
C SER A 32 19.60 10.02 30.27
N ASN A 33 18.75 9.64 29.31
CA ASN A 33 18.77 8.28 28.74
C ASN A 33 19.76 8.10 27.57
N GLY A 34 20.40 9.16 27.08
CA GLY A 34 21.31 9.08 25.92
C GLY A 34 22.70 8.52 26.22
N ALA A 35 23.08 8.36 27.50
CA ALA A 35 24.42 7.91 27.88
C ALA A 35 24.53 6.38 28.04
N ASP A 36 23.50 5.71 28.56
CA ASP A 36 23.56 4.27 28.86
C ASP A 36 23.49 3.40 27.58
N GLN A 37 22.85 3.87 26.50
CA GLN A 37 22.77 3.10 25.24
C GLN A 37 24.11 3.01 24.49
N GLN A 38 25.00 4.00 24.60
CA GLN A 38 26.30 3.93 23.93
C GLN A 38 27.26 2.91 24.56
N GLN A 39 27.06 2.56 25.83
CA GLN A 39 27.89 1.57 26.52
C GLN A 39 27.52 0.13 26.13
N GLN A 40 26.24 -0.16 25.89
CA GLN A 40 25.77 -1.51 25.54
C GLN A 40 26.14 -1.94 24.11
N GLN A 41 26.25 -1.00 23.17
CA GLN A 41 26.63 -1.30 21.78
C GLN A 41 28.10 -1.77 21.67
N GLN A 42 29.01 -1.21 22.48
CA GLN A 42 30.45 -1.50 22.39
C GLN A 42 30.84 -2.90 22.93
N ASP A 43 30.05 -3.45 23.86
CA ASP A 43 30.30 -4.78 24.41
C ASP A 43 29.84 -5.92 23.47
N GLN A 44 28.95 -5.64 22.49
CA GLN A 44 28.50 -6.65 21.51
C GLN A 44 29.49 -6.86 20.36
N ASP A 45 30.11 -5.79 19.84
CA ASP A 45 31.09 -5.87 18.73
C ASP A 45 32.38 -6.64 19.10
N SER A 46 32.64 -6.87 20.38
CA SER A 46 33.82 -7.62 20.85
C SER A 46 33.66 -9.14 20.84
N ALA A 47 32.46 -9.67 20.52
CA ALA A 47 32.14 -11.09 20.65
C ALA A 47 32.25 -11.93 19.36
N ILE A 48 32.32 -11.31 18.17
CA ILE A 48 32.26 -12.01 16.88
C ILE A 48 33.59 -11.91 16.13
N ALA A 49 34.59 -12.68 16.60
CA ALA A 49 35.90 -12.76 15.93
C ALA A 49 36.64 -14.10 16.16
N GLN A 50 36.17 -15.20 15.56
CA GLN A 50 37.02 -16.35 15.16
C GLN A 50 36.24 -17.38 14.32
N PRO A 51 36.77 -17.85 13.17
CA PRO A 51 36.22 -18.99 12.42
C PRO A 51 36.88 -20.30 12.85
N ALA A 52 36.15 -21.42 12.72
CA ALA A 52 36.68 -22.77 12.87
C ALA A 52 36.40 -23.62 11.63
N GLU A 53 37.45 -24.02 10.93
CA GLU A 53 37.41 -25.02 9.85
C GLU A 53 37.36 -26.45 10.45
N THR A 54 36.64 -27.40 9.84
CA THR A 54 37.22 -28.59 9.13
C THR A 54 36.26 -29.79 8.93
N GLN A 55 36.31 -30.33 7.70
CA GLN A 55 36.35 -31.77 7.33
C GLN A 55 35.12 -32.72 7.42
N SER A 56 34.50 -32.92 6.25
CA SER A 56 34.36 -34.19 5.48
C SER A 56 33.92 -35.51 6.13
N SER A 57 32.95 -36.20 5.48
CA SER A 57 33.13 -37.58 4.98
C SER A 57 32.03 -38.02 3.99
N GLU A 58 32.38 -38.91 3.05
CA GLU A 58 31.49 -39.57 2.09
C GLU A 58 30.80 -40.82 2.69
N SER A 59 29.64 -41.22 2.15
CA SER A 59 29.35 -42.65 1.89
C SER A 59 28.21 -42.84 0.89
N ALA A 60 28.37 -43.76 -0.06
CA ALA A 60 27.39 -44.11 -1.09
C ALA A 60 26.39 -45.21 -0.67
N GLY A 61 25.32 -45.38 -1.44
CA GLY A 61 24.38 -46.51 -1.33
C GLY A 61 23.50 -46.68 -2.58
N ASP A 62 23.74 -47.74 -3.36
CA ASP A 62 22.95 -48.13 -4.53
C ASP A 62 21.57 -48.72 -4.16
N ALA A 63 20.56 -48.60 -5.06
CA ALA A 63 20.05 -49.74 -5.85
C ALA A 63 18.64 -49.54 -6.49
N GLN A 64 18.58 -49.71 -7.81
CA GLN A 64 17.60 -50.48 -8.60
C GLN A 64 16.09 -50.44 -8.25
N SER A 65 15.23 -49.86 -9.08
CA SER A 65 14.67 -50.35 -10.37
C SER A 65 13.45 -51.26 -10.27
N GLY A 66 12.37 -50.92 -10.98
CA GLY A 66 11.20 -51.78 -11.17
C GLY A 66 10.15 -51.13 -12.06
N ALA A 67 10.06 -51.57 -13.32
CA ALA A 67 9.02 -51.17 -14.25
C ALA A 67 8.22 -52.40 -14.67
N GLU A 68 6.89 -52.31 -14.76
CA GLU A 68 6.14 -53.08 -15.75
C GLU A 68 4.74 -52.48 -16.03
N SER A 69 4.35 -52.56 -17.29
CA SER A 69 2.98 -52.36 -17.80
C SER A 69 2.22 -53.73 -17.75
N THR A 70 0.97 -53.96 -18.17
CA THR A 70 0.12 -53.34 -19.21
C THR A 70 -1.34 -53.89 -19.17
N GLN A 71 -2.28 -53.13 -19.75
CA GLN A 71 -3.44 -53.57 -20.60
C GLN A 71 -4.81 -54.10 -20.05
N ARG A 72 -5.86 -53.42 -20.60
CA ARG A 72 -7.18 -53.91 -21.13
C ARG A 72 -8.21 -54.54 -20.16
N SER A 73 -9.54 -54.40 -20.33
CA SER A 73 -10.43 -53.56 -21.19
C SER A 73 -11.91 -53.69 -20.67
N GLU A 74 -13.04 -53.25 -21.28
CA GLU A 74 -13.35 -52.73 -22.63
C GLU A 74 -14.70 -51.94 -22.71
N SER A 75 -14.81 -51.01 -23.67
CA SER A 75 -16.02 -50.55 -24.43
C SER A 75 -17.42 -50.42 -23.79
N THR A 76 -18.05 -49.24 -23.96
CA THR A 76 -19.31 -49.09 -24.75
C THR A 76 -19.49 -47.63 -25.25
N ARG A 77 -20.17 -47.46 -26.40
CA ARG A 77 -20.35 -46.22 -27.20
C ARG A 77 -21.32 -45.18 -26.60
N GLY A 78 -21.14 -43.90 -26.99
CA GLY A 78 -22.14 -42.85 -26.79
C GLY A 78 -21.90 -41.52 -27.55
N THR A 79 -22.12 -41.50 -28.87
CA THR A 79 -22.52 -40.35 -29.74
C THR A 79 -21.65 -39.07 -29.82
N ILE A 80 -21.45 -38.59 -31.06
CA ILE A 80 -20.67 -37.40 -31.42
C ILE A 80 -21.52 -36.12 -31.29
N GLY A 81 -20.97 -35.09 -30.65
CA GLY A 81 -21.47 -33.71 -30.69
C GLY A 81 -20.33 -32.74 -31.03
N THR A 82 -20.46 -32.00 -32.14
CA THR A 82 -19.41 -31.12 -32.66
C THR A 82 -19.43 -29.76 -31.96
N VAL A 83 -18.34 -29.40 -31.29
CA VAL A 83 -18.11 -28.04 -30.77
C VAL A 83 -17.72 -27.11 -31.94
N ARG A 84 -18.36 -25.94 -32.02
CA ARG A 84 -17.89 -24.80 -32.83
C ARG A 84 -17.50 -23.65 -31.91
N SER A 85 -16.46 -22.94 -32.32
CA SER A 85 -15.79 -21.87 -31.60
C SER A 85 -16.70 -20.69 -31.27
N SER A 86 -16.71 -20.27 -30.00
CA SER A 86 -17.24 -19.00 -29.52
C SER A 86 -16.32 -17.84 -29.88
N ALA A 87 -16.30 -17.45 -31.16
CA ALA A 87 -15.48 -16.37 -31.71
C ALA A 87 -16.30 -15.24 -32.36
N GLU A 88 -17.62 -15.19 -32.12
CA GLU A 88 -18.56 -14.28 -32.80
C GLU A 88 -19.30 -13.32 -31.85
N ALA A 89 -18.82 -13.13 -30.61
CA ALA A 89 -19.46 -12.26 -29.60
C ALA A 89 -18.78 -10.89 -29.37
N GLN A 90 -17.59 -10.65 -29.93
CA GLN A 90 -16.82 -9.40 -29.72
C GLN A 90 -16.87 -8.42 -30.91
N GLN A 91 -17.64 -8.69 -31.96
CA GLN A 91 -17.65 -7.90 -33.19
C GLN A 91 -18.87 -6.96 -33.36
N GLN A 92 -19.50 -6.55 -32.26
CA GLN A 92 -20.66 -5.62 -32.28
C GLN A 92 -20.52 -4.35 -31.43
N SER A 93 -19.41 -4.13 -30.71
CA SER A 93 -19.17 -2.87 -29.97
C SER A 93 -18.38 -1.80 -30.75
N GLN A 94 -17.68 -2.17 -31.83
CA GLN A 94 -16.82 -1.25 -32.61
C GLN A 94 -17.54 -0.48 -33.74
N ALA A 95 -18.87 -0.54 -33.82
CA ALA A 95 -19.65 0.07 -34.91
C ALA A 95 -20.40 1.37 -34.52
N ALA A 96 -20.00 2.02 -33.42
CA ALA A 96 -20.71 3.17 -32.84
C ALA A 96 -19.85 4.44 -32.63
N GLN A 97 -18.63 4.50 -33.16
CA GLN A 97 -17.70 5.65 -32.99
C GLN A 97 -17.19 6.25 -34.31
N SER A 98 -17.87 6.00 -35.43
CA SER A 98 -17.48 6.51 -36.76
C SER A 98 -18.59 7.32 -37.43
N ASP A 99 -19.17 8.29 -36.73
CA ASP A 99 -20.15 9.23 -37.33
C ASP A 99 -20.25 10.57 -36.57
N GLN A 100 -19.12 11.29 -36.42
CA GLN A 100 -19.13 12.73 -36.07
C GLN A 100 -17.83 13.50 -36.40
N GLN A 101 -17.27 13.32 -37.60
CA GLN A 101 -16.22 14.21 -38.15
C GLN A 101 -16.46 14.53 -39.63
N ALA A 102 -17.36 15.48 -39.91
CA ALA A 102 -17.41 16.20 -41.20
C ALA A 102 -18.38 17.40 -41.18
N ALA A 103 -17.91 18.61 -40.80
CA ALA A 103 -18.36 19.90 -41.34
C ALA A 103 -17.65 21.08 -40.64
N GLY A 104 -17.10 22.04 -41.41
CA GLY A 104 -16.94 23.42 -40.91
C GLY A 104 -15.56 24.09 -40.98
N GLU A 105 -14.81 23.97 -42.08
CA GLU A 105 -13.78 24.99 -42.38
C GLU A 105 -14.46 26.33 -42.72
N GLN A 106 -14.20 27.39 -41.94
CA GLN A 106 -14.24 28.77 -42.44
C GLN A 106 -13.10 29.61 -41.86
N GLN A 107 -12.50 30.43 -42.73
CA GLN A 107 -11.32 31.24 -42.46
C GLN A 107 -11.70 32.58 -41.83
N GLY A 108 -10.93 33.03 -40.83
CA GLY A 108 -10.99 34.38 -40.27
C GLY A 108 -9.58 34.89 -39.96
N THR A 109 -9.23 36.07 -40.47
CA THR A 109 -7.89 36.68 -40.35
C THR A 109 -7.69 37.36 -38.98
N PRO A 110 -6.42 37.58 -38.55
CA PRO A 110 -6.11 37.95 -37.17
C PRO A 110 -6.36 39.43 -36.89
N GLN A 111 -6.79 39.73 -35.67
CA GLN A 111 -6.89 41.10 -35.16
C GLN A 111 -5.98 41.25 -33.95
N GLN A 112 -5.20 42.32 -33.95
CA GLN A 112 -4.30 42.71 -32.87
C GLN A 112 -5.14 43.12 -31.65
N ASP A 113 -4.70 42.70 -30.46
CA ASP A 113 -5.11 43.33 -29.19
C ASP A 113 -3.87 43.91 -28.52
N ASP A 114 -4.02 45.12 -27.98
CA ASP A 114 -2.92 45.95 -27.49
C ASP A 114 -2.70 45.74 -25.99
N GLY A 115 -1.44 45.77 -25.56
CA GLY A 115 -1.04 45.25 -24.26
C GLY A 115 -1.70 45.90 -23.03
N MET A 116 -2.19 45.05 -22.13
CA MET A 116 -2.36 45.32 -20.70
C MET A 116 -1.51 44.31 -19.93
N GLY A 117 -0.65 44.79 -19.03
CA GLY A 117 0.25 43.94 -18.26
C GLY A 117 -0.50 43.11 -17.21
N GLY A 118 -0.70 41.82 -17.48
CA GLY A 118 -1.02 40.82 -16.47
C GLY A 118 0.21 40.49 -15.64
N MET A 119 0.06 40.49 -14.31
CA MET A 119 1.07 39.92 -13.40
C MET A 119 0.87 38.40 -13.32
N ASP A 120 1.17 37.71 -14.41
CA ASP A 120 1.08 36.25 -14.48
C ASP A 120 2.34 35.64 -13.84
N GLY A 121 2.37 35.72 -12.50
CA GLY A 121 3.48 35.29 -11.64
C GLY A 121 3.20 34.00 -10.86
N GLY A 122 2.11 33.30 -11.16
CA GLY A 122 1.95 31.91 -10.75
C GLY A 122 2.71 31.04 -11.73
N THR A 123 3.84 30.46 -11.30
CA THR A 123 4.54 29.44 -12.07
C THR A 123 3.55 28.30 -12.33
N ALA A 124 3.18 28.09 -13.59
CA ALA A 124 2.30 26.99 -13.94
C ALA A 124 3.05 25.68 -13.66
N VAL A 125 2.70 25.01 -12.55
CA VAL A 125 3.27 23.71 -12.20
C VAL A 125 2.88 22.72 -13.29
N ALA A 126 3.87 22.15 -13.95
CA ALA A 126 3.64 21.10 -14.91
C ALA A 126 3.11 19.87 -14.18
N ILE A 127 1.90 19.44 -14.54
CA ILE A 127 1.40 18.12 -14.18
C ILE A 127 2.27 17.10 -14.92
N ALA A 128 2.84 16.16 -14.17
CA ALA A 128 3.65 15.08 -14.71
C ALA A 128 2.75 14.16 -15.56
N ASP A 129 3.17 13.90 -16.79
CA ASP A 129 2.49 12.94 -17.65
C ASP A 129 2.77 11.51 -17.18
N GLN A 130 1.78 10.62 -17.33
CA GLN A 130 2.05 9.18 -17.17
C GLN A 130 3.06 8.74 -18.23
N ALA A 131 4.11 8.06 -17.79
CA ALA A 131 5.22 7.69 -18.65
C ALA A 131 4.78 6.82 -19.83
N ASN A 132 5.37 7.01 -21.02
CA ASN A 132 5.25 6.03 -22.09
C ASN A 132 6.04 4.76 -21.71
N TYR A 133 5.42 3.58 -21.75
CA TYR A 133 6.03 2.33 -21.29
C TYR A 133 7.38 2.02 -21.98
N ASN A 134 7.52 2.37 -23.26
CA ASN A 134 8.74 2.14 -24.04
C ASN A 134 9.89 3.11 -23.70
N GLU A 135 9.63 4.15 -22.92
CA GLU A 135 10.62 5.16 -22.48
C GLU A 135 11.11 4.90 -21.04
N LEU A 136 10.51 3.94 -20.34
CA LEU A 136 10.85 3.57 -18.98
C LEU A 136 12.07 2.65 -18.90
N SER A 137 12.83 2.78 -17.81
CA SER A 137 13.85 1.78 -17.45
C SER A 137 13.18 0.47 -16.99
N PRO A 138 13.86 -0.69 -17.05
CA PRO A 138 13.27 -1.97 -16.63
C PRO A 138 12.69 -1.99 -15.21
N ARG A 139 13.28 -1.23 -14.28
CA ARG A 139 12.79 -1.04 -12.90
C ARG A 139 11.43 -0.33 -12.85
N LEU A 140 11.20 0.62 -13.76
CA LEU A 140 9.96 1.40 -13.84
C LEU A 140 8.91 0.70 -14.71
N GLN A 141 9.34 -0.09 -15.69
CA GLN A 141 8.46 -1.03 -16.40
C GLN A 141 7.87 -2.04 -15.43
N LEU A 142 8.70 -2.69 -14.61
CA LEU A 142 8.26 -3.60 -13.55
C LEU A 142 7.21 -2.97 -12.63
N LEU A 143 7.42 -1.72 -12.17
CA LEU A 143 6.41 -1.01 -11.36
C LEU A 143 5.07 -0.85 -12.08
N ARG A 144 5.09 -0.54 -13.37
CA ARG A 144 3.87 -0.41 -14.18
C ARG A 144 3.19 -1.74 -14.47
N ASP A 145 3.96 -2.80 -14.66
CA ASP A 145 3.44 -4.16 -14.87
C ASP A 145 2.80 -4.68 -13.56
N SER A 146 3.38 -4.34 -12.41
CA SER A 146 2.83 -4.50 -11.05
C SER A 146 1.67 -3.54 -10.71
N GLY A 147 1.06 -2.86 -11.69
CA GLY A 147 -0.11 -1.99 -11.49
C GLY A 147 0.14 -0.58 -10.97
N TYR A 148 1.38 -0.22 -10.58
CA TYR A 148 1.69 1.09 -9.99
C TYR A 148 1.85 2.20 -11.05
N PRO A 149 1.09 3.32 -10.97
CA PRO A 149 1.25 4.45 -11.88
C PRO A 149 2.62 5.11 -11.76
N VAL A 150 3.29 5.36 -12.89
CA VAL A 150 4.58 6.05 -12.98
C VAL A 150 4.44 7.32 -13.82
N TYR A 151 4.89 8.44 -13.25
CA TYR A 151 4.81 9.80 -13.77
C TYR A 151 6.21 10.37 -14.02
N LEU A 152 6.35 11.22 -15.03
CA LEU A 152 7.61 11.89 -15.40
C LEU A 152 7.45 13.41 -15.42
N SER A 153 8.40 14.14 -14.82
CA SER A 153 8.49 15.60 -14.95
C SER A 153 9.95 16.07 -14.91
N GLY A 154 10.49 16.40 -16.08
CA GLY A 154 11.90 16.73 -16.23
C GLY A 154 12.80 15.55 -15.82
N ASP A 155 13.68 15.80 -14.85
CA ASP A 155 14.59 14.81 -14.28
C ASP A 155 13.99 14.05 -13.07
N TYR A 156 12.69 14.23 -12.79
CA TYR A 156 11.98 13.51 -11.72
C TYR A 156 11.10 12.40 -12.27
N ILE A 157 11.19 11.24 -11.61
CA ILE A 157 10.32 10.08 -11.78
C ILE A 157 9.57 9.90 -10.46
N ILE A 158 8.24 9.77 -10.54
CA ILE A 158 7.40 9.52 -9.36
C ILE A 158 6.56 8.29 -9.62
N ALA A 159 6.62 7.31 -8.72
CA ALA A 159 5.70 6.19 -8.71
C ALA A 159 4.70 6.36 -7.56
N LEU A 160 3.43 6.10 -7.81
CA LEU A 160 2.36 6.06 -6.81
C LEU A 160 2.20 4.62 -6.31
N GLY A 161 2.40 4.40 -5.01
CA GLY A 161 2.30 3.08 -4.38
C GLY A 161 0.91 2.74 -3.84
N THR A 162 -0.04 3.66 -3.95
CA THR A 162 -1.42 3.52 -3.47
C THR A 162 -2.43 4.00 -4.53
N PRO A 163 -2.52 3.34 -5.71
CA PRO A 163 -3.48 3.70 -6.76
C PRO A 163 -4.95 3.40 -6.44
N ASP A 164 -5.30 2.48 -5.52
CA ASP A 164 -6.70 2.15 -5.24
C ASP A 164 -7.33 3.17 -4.26
N LEU A 165 -7.95 4.20 -4.85
CA LEU A 165 -8.42 5.42 -4.16
C LEU A 165 -9.89 5.74 -4.46
N SER A 166 -10.63 6.13 -3.42
CA SER A 166 -12.05 6.53 -3.48
C SER A 166 -12.31 7.76 -2.58
N PRO A 167 -13.57 8.22 -2.39
CA PRO A 167 -13.88 9.31 -1.47
C PRO A 167 -13.73 8.84 -0.01
N GLY A 168 -12.67 9.29 0.64
CA GLY A 168 -12.35 8.90 2.01
C GLY A 168 -10.96 9.35 2.43
N MET A 169 -10.52 8.87 3.60
CA MET A 169 -9.15 9.06 4.07
C MET A 169 -8.27 7.92 3.55
N HIS A 170 -7.31 8.22 2.69
CA HIS A 170 -6.36 7.27 2.14
C HIS A 170 -4.94 7.56 2.60
N ARG A 171 -4.19 6.50 2.90
CA ARG A 171 -2.73 6.53 2.94
C ARG A 171 -2.23 6.72 1.51
N ILE A 172 -1.32 7.66 1.31
CA ILE A 172 -0.66 7.92 0.03
C ILE A 172 0.83 7.65 0.18
N SER A 173 1.37 6.72 -0.62
CA SER A 173 2.79 6.43 -0.70
C SER A 173 3.35 6.82 -2.08
N VAL A 174 4.48 7.52 -2.13
CA VAL A 174 5.16 7.90 -3.37
C VAL A 174 6.66 7.66 -3.31
N VAL A 175 7.18 6.87 -4.26
CA VAL A 175 8.64 6.79 -4.52
C VAL A 175 8.97 7.96 -5.45
N ILE A 176 9.95 8.77 -5.06
CA ILE A 176 10.41 9.92 -5.84
C ILE A 176 11.90 9.70 -6.15
N GLU A 177 12.24 9.52 -7.41
CA GLU A 177 13.62 9.53 -7.90
C GLU A 177 13.87 10.88 -8.60
N GLY A 178 14.97 11.54 -8.26
CA GLY A 178 15.40 12.81 -8.87
C GLY A 178 16.79 12.72 -9.50
N PRO A 179 17.40 13.85 -9.90
CA PRO A 179 18.67 13.87 -10.66
C PRO A 179 19.85 13.13 -10.02
N VAL A 180 19.83 12.96 -8.70
CA VAL A 180 20.90 12.34 -7.89
C VAL A 180 20.52 10.98 -7.30
N GLY A 181 19.36 10.42 -7.66
CA GLY A 181 18.82 9.16 -7.15
C GLY A 181 17.56 9.34 -6.29
N LEU A 182 17.31 8.40 -5.38
CA LEU A 182 16.16 8.42 -4.48
C LEU A 182 16.13 9.70 -3.64
N VAL A 183 14.98 10.36 -3.59
CA VAL A 183 14.76 11.53 -2.76
C VAL A 183 14.43 11.06 -1.34
N GLU A 184 15.33 11.34 -0.39
CA GLU A 184 15.22 10.86 0.99
C GLU A 184 14.98 11.98 2.01
N PHE A 185 14.54 13.17 1.56
CA PHE A 185 14.28 14.30 2.46
C PHE A 185 13.24 13.91 3.53
N PRO A 186 13.50 14.06 4.84
CA PRO A 186 12.65 13.51 5.90
C PRO A 186 11.18 13.94 5.88
N ALA A 187 10.92 15.11 5.28
CA ALA A 187 9.58 15.63 5.04
C ALA A 187 9.60 16.48 3.76
N ILE A 188 8.56 16.34 2.95
CA ILE A 188 8.23 17.24 1.83
C ILE A 188 6.81 17.78 2.03
N ALA A 189 6.56 19.01 1.56
CA ALA A 189 5.21 19.55 1.51
C ALA A 189 4.49 19.03 0.26
N VAL A 190 3.20 18.77 0.38
CA VAL A 190 2.33 18.36 -0.72
C VAL A 190 1.09 19.25 -0.70
N THR A 191 0.88 20.03 -1.76
CA THR A 191 -0.39 20.75 -1.95
C THR A 191 -1.38 19.83 -2.66
N VAL A 192 -2.58 19.72 -2.10
CA VAL A 192 -3.70 18.90 -2.58
C VAL A 192 -4.76 19.82 -3.16
N LEU A 193 -5.16 19.62 -4.41
CA LEU A 193 -6.14 20.45 -5.12
C LEU A 193 -7.20 19.59 -5.83
N PRO A 194 -8.51 19.73 -5.56
CA PRO A 194 -9.54 19.15 -6.42
C PRO A 194 -9.64 19.96 -7.73
N GLU A 195 -9.68 19.29 -8.88
CA GLU A 195 -9.64 19.97 -10.19
C GLU A 195 -10.86 20.86 -10.44
N ASP A 196 -12.05 20.42 -10.02
CA ASP A 196 -13.31 21.19 -10.15
C ASP A 196 -13.43 22.34 -9.13
N SER A 197 -12.55 22.41 -8.13
CA SER A 197 -12.59 23.41 -7.04
C SER A 197 -11.19 23.87 -6.63
N PRO A 198 -10.38 24.46 -7.54
CA PRO A 198 -8.97 24.79 -7.29
C PRO A 198 -8.75 25.87 -6.19
N GLY A 199 -9.81 26.47 -5.65
CA GLY A 199 -9.76 27.32 -4.47
C GLY A 199 -9.69 26.56 -3.13
N GLU A 200 -9.99 25.26 -3.10
CA GLU A 200 -9.96 24.42 -1.89
C GLU A 200 -8.61 23.69 -1.69
N MET A 201 -7.52 24.42 -1.90
CA MET A 201 -6.16 23.90 -1.70
C MET A 201 -5.91 23.54 -0.23
N ARG A 202 -5.23 22.41 0.00
CA ARG A 202 -4.78 21.98 1.33
C ARG A 202 -3.31 21.58 1.28
N GLU A 203 -2.52 22.00 2.25
CA GLU A 203 -1.13 21.54 2.40
C GLU A 203 -1.08 20.38 3.40
N VAL A 204 -0.43 19.29 3.03
CA VAL A 204 -0.09 18.16 3.90
C VAL A 204 1.41 17.91 3.87
N ILE A 205 1.93 17.16 4.85
CA ILE A 205 3.34 16.79 4.92
C ILE A 205 3.46 15.31 4.62
N ALA A 206 4.24 14.95 3.61
CA ALA A 206 4.63 13.57 3.34
C ALA A 206 6.00 13.30 3.96
N ARG A 207 6.12 12.24 4.75
CA ARG A 207 7.33 11.89 5.52
C ARG A 207 8.04 10.72 4.87
N PHE A 208 9.36 10.80 4.75
CA PHE A 208 10.13 9.68 4.21
C PHE A 208 10.15 8.51 5.21
N SER A 209 9.66 7.37 4.77
CA SER A 209 9.74 6.09 5.48
C SER A 209 10.80 5.22 4.79
N ARG A 210 11.86 4.87 5.54
CA ARG A 210 12.95 4.02 5.03
C ARG A 210 12.64 2.56 5.31
N PHE A 211 12.90 1.69 4.34
CA PHE A 211 12.74 0.25 4.50
C PHE A 211 13.86 -0.33 5.38
N PRO A 212 13.65 -1.49 6.04
CA PRO A 212 14.67 -2.15 6.85
C PRO A 212 15.98 -2.48 6.11
N ASP A 213 15.96 -2.60 4.78
CA ASP A 213 17.16 -2.81 3.94
C ASP A 213 18.10 -1.58 3.87
N GLY A 214 17.66 -0.42 4.36
CA GLY A 214 18.45 0.81 4.42
C GLY A 214 18.61 1.56 3.09
N VAL A 215 18.19 0.98 1.95
CA VAL A 215 18.44 1.52 0.60
C VAL A 215 17.17 1.83 -0.20
N ARG A 216 16.00 1.37 0.26
CA ARG A 216 14.68 1.72 -0.28
C ARG A 216 13.85 2.53 0.73
N GLY A 217 12.82 3.17 0.23
CA GLY A 217 11.89 3.98 1.00
C GLY A 217 11.02 4.86 0.10
N PHE A 218 9.99 5.43 0.69
CA PHE A 218 9.05 6.34 0.01
C PHE A 218 8.49 7.38 0.96
N HIS A 219 7.91 8.45 0.41
CA HIS A 219 7.18 9.44 1.21
C HIS A 219 5.75 8.98 1.46
N VAL A 220 5.33 8.99 2.72
CA VAL A 220 3.97 8.63 3.16
C VAL A 220 3.24 9.86 3.70
N THR A 221 1.98 10.04 3.31
CA THR A 221 1.06 10.98 3.93
C THR A 221 -0.36 10.39 4.01
N ALA A 222 -1.29 11.09 4.66
CA ALA A 222 -2.70 10.76 4.64
C ALA A 222 -3.47 11.92 3.98
N ILE A 223 -4.33 11.61 3.01
CA ILE A 223 -5.14 12.58 2.27
C ILE A 223 -6.61 12.17 2.36
N ASN A 224 -7.48 13.14 2.67
CA ASN A 224 -8.92 12.93 2.61
C ASN A 224 -9.50 13.49 1.31
N PHE A 225 -9.81 12.62 0.36
CA PHE A 225 -10.54 12.99 -0.86
C PHE A 225 -12.02 13.12 -0.52
N THR A 226 -12.62 14.29 -0.80
CA THR A 226 -14.02 14.59 -0.43
C THR A 226 -15.04 14.11 -1.46
N GLN A 227 -14.59 13.74 -2.65
CA GLN A 227 -15.40 13.32 -3.79
C GLN A 227 -14.52 12.57 -4.81
N ALA A 228 -15.15 11.73 -5.62
CA ALA A 228 -14.56 11.10 -6.80
C ALA A 228 -14.21 12.13 -7.88
N GLY A 229 -13.46 11.71 -8.89
CA GLY A 229 -12.99 12.56 -9.98
C GLY A 229 -11.53 12.96 -9.83
N ARG A 230 -11.10 14.01 -10.54
CA ARG A 230 -9.68 14.34 -10.67
C ARG A 230 -9.17 15.24 -9.55
N TRP A 231 -8.03 14.85 -8.99
CA TRP A 231 -7.29 15.60 -7.99
C TRP A 231 -5.85 15.79 -8.46
N ASN A 232 -5.30 16.97 -8.20
CA ASN A 232 -3.92 17.30 -8.49
C ASN A 232 -3.14 17.41 -7.18
N LEU A 233 -2.05 16.65 -7.05
CA LEU A 233 -1.07 16.79 -5.98
C LEU A 233 0.14 17.57 -6.51
N ILE A 234 0.64 18.55 -5.78
CA ILE A 234 1.90 19.24 -6.10
C ILE A 234 2.91 18.87 -5.02
N LEU A 235 3.93 18.11 -5.40
CA LEU A 235 5.05 17.74 -4.54
C LEU A 235 6.08 18.86 -4.54
N HIS A 236 6.35 19.45 -3.37
CA HIS A 236 7.37 20.49 -3.20
C HIS A 236 8.70 19.83 -2.79
N ILE A 237 9.48 19.38 -3.77
CA ILE A 237 10.70 18.59 -3.57
C ILE A 237 11.88 19.54 -3.35
N PRO A 238 12.62 19.47 -2.22
CA PRO A 238 13.80 20.32 -2.00
C PRO A 238 14.90 20.07 -3.04
N ALA A 239 15.49 21.14 -3.57
CA ALA A 239 16.53 21.14 -4.60
C ALA A 239 17.62 22.19 -4.30
N GLU A 240 18.73 22.20 -5.04
CA GLU A 240 19.87 23.11 -4.78
C GLU A 240 19.46 24.60 -4.78
N ASP A 241 18.62 25.00 -5.72
CA ASP A 241 18.13 26.38 -5.89
C ASP A 241 16.75 26.65 -5.25
N GLY A 242 16.26 25.76 -4.37
CA GLY A 242 14.99 25.94 -3.64
C GLY A 242 14.11 24.70 -3.64
N PHE A 243 13.03 24.73 -4.42
CA PHE A 243 12.10 23.61 -4.59
C PHE A 243 11.86 23.32 -6.08
N ALA A 244 11.75 22.05 -6.42
CA ALA A 244 11.15 21.58 -7.66
C ALA A 244 9.69 21.22 -7.35
N ASP A 245 8.76 21.94 -7.96
CA ASP A 245 7.33 21.67 -7.86
C ASP A 245 6.92 20.69 -8.96
N VAL A 246 6.48 19.50 -8.57
CA VAL A 246 6.02 18.47 -9.53
C VAL A 246 4.55 18.14 -9.28
N GLY A 247 3.70 18.38 -10.29
CA GLY A 247 2.29 18.01 -10.24
C GLY A 247 2.07 16.53 -10.55
N LEU A 248 1.09 15.88 -9.92
CA LEU A 248 0.58 14.56 -10.26
C LEU A 248 -0.95 14.65 -10.36
N ALA A 249 -1.51 14.22 -11.49
CA ALA A 249 -2.94 14.00 -11.63
C ALA A 249 -3.31 12.60 -11.14
N LEU A 250 -4.22 12.53 -10.18
CA LEU A 250 -4.84 11.33 -9.66
C LEU A 250 -6.31 11.32 -10.06
N ASP A 251 -6.78 10.19 -10.62
CA ASP A 251 -8.18 9.95 -10.87
C ASP A 251 -8.73 9.11 -9.70
N ILE A 252 -9.56 9.71 -8.84
CA ILE A 252 -10.17 9.07 -7.68
C ILE A 252 -11.48 8.40 -8.15
N ALA A 253 -11.61 7.09 -7.92
CA ALA A 253 -12.80 6.33 -8.28
C ALA A 253 -13.98 6.64 -7.34
N GLU A 254 -15.18 6.15 -7.66
CA GLU A 254 -16.33 6.20 -6.74
C GLU A 254 -16.18 5.20 -5.59
N ASP A 255 -15.65 4.00 -5.90
CA ASP A 255 -15.43 2.88 -4.98
C ASP A 255 -14.02 2.31 -5.18
N THR A 256 -13.44 1.70 -4.15
CA THR A 256 -12.17 0.94 -4.25
C THR A 256 -12.38 -0.44 -4.86
N SER A 257 -11.37 -1.00 -5.53
CA SER A 257 -11.40 -2.41 -5.95
C SER A 257 -11.22 -3.36 -4.76
N ALA A 258 -10.28 -3.04 -3.86
CA ALA A 258 -10.06 -3.81 -2.65
C ALA A 258 -11.01 -3.37 -1.52
N PRO A 259 -11.28 -4.22 -0.50
CA PRO A 259 -12.09 -3.87 0.66
C PRO A 259 -11.67 -2.52 1.28
N SER A 260 -12.63 -1.63 1.51
CA SER A 260 -12.41 -0.34 2.16
C SER A 260 -12.55 -0.45 3.69
N VAL A 261 -12.10 0.57 4.41
CA VAL A 261 -12.30 0.64 5.87
C VAL A 261 -13.79 0.73 6.18
N GLY A 262 -14.31 -0.24 6.93
CA GLY A 262 -15.73 -0.43 7.22
C GLY A 262 -16.40 -1.57 6.45
N ASP A 263 -15.74 -2.14 5.44
CA ASP A 263 -16.25 -3.31 4.71
C ASP A 263 -15.97 -4.62 5.43
N ALA A 264 -16.75 -5.66 5.11
CA ALA A 264 -16.48 -7.01 5.56
C ALA A 264 -15.29 -7.61 4.78
N ALA A 265 -14.36 -8.24 5.48
CA ALA A 265 -13.25 -8.95 4.85
C ALA A 265 -13.76 -10.20 4.09
N PRO A 266 -13.29 -10.47 2.86
CA PRO A 266 -13.63 -11.69 2.13
C PRO A 266 -13.28 -12.96 2.92
N ALA A 267 -14.21 -13.92 2.95
CA ALA A 267 -14.06 -15.16 3.72
C ALA A 267 -13.25 -16.23 2.96
N SER A 268 -12.03 -15.88 2.59
CA SER A 268 -11.15 -16.67 1.72
C SER A 268 -10.68 -17.97 2.37
N ALA A 269 -10.71 -19.07 1.61
CA ALA A 269 -10.19 -20.36 2.04
C ALA A 269 -8.66 -20.46 1.82
N SER A 270 -7.90 -19.54 2.45
CA SER A 270 -6.44 -19.49 2.32
C SER A 270 -5.77 -20.74 2.91
N ARG A 271 -4.82 -21.32 2.16
CA ARG A 271 -4.10 -22.55 2.54
C ARG A 271 -3.31 -22.38 3.83
N THR A 272 -3.21 -23.45 4.59
CA THR A 272 -2.51 -23.56 5.87
C THR A 272 -1.45 -24.67 5.84
N LEU A 273 -0.67 -24.81 6.92
CA LEU A 273 0.25 -25.95 7.11
C LEU A 273 -0.43 -27.33 7.12
N LEU A 274 -1.76 -27.40 7.20
CA LEU A 274 -2.51 -28.66 7.15
C LEU A 274 -2.87 -29.10 5.72
N ASP A 275 -2.80 -28.17 4.75
CA ASP A 275 -3.25 -28.39 3.37
C ASP A 275 -2.12 -28.83 2.43
N VAL A 276 -0.86 -28.67 2.86
CA VAL A 276 0.34 -28.90 2.04
C VAL A 276 1.36 -29.82 2.73
N PRO A 277 2.22 -30.52 1.98
CA PRO A 277 3.30 -31.32 2.56
C PRO A 277 4.49 -30.47 3.05
N ASN A 278 4.77 -29.31 2.44
CA ASN A 278 5.90 -28.45 2.80
C ASN A 278 5.48 -26.98 2.90
N ILE A 279 6.10 -26.22 3.80
CA ILE A 279 5.83 -24.76 3.91
C ILE A 279 6.25 -23.97 2.65
N ALA A 280 7.17 -24.49 1.84
CA ALA A 280 7.54 -23.92 0.54
C ALA A 280 6.37 -23.88 -0.46
N ASP A 281 5.35 -24.73 -0.28
CA ASP A 281 4.11 -24.72 -1.07
C ASP A 281 3.19 -23.53 -0.70
N LEU A 282 3.52 -22.74 0.33
CA LEU A 282 2.71 -21.60 0.83
C LEU A 282 3.38 -20.23 0.67
N SER A 283 4.69 -20.18 0.38
CA SER A 283 5.43 -18.92 0.36
C SER A 283 6.68 -18.98 -0.51
N THR A 284 6.90 -17.90 -1.27
CA THR A 284 8.11 -17.63 -2.05
C THR A 284 9.31 -17.27 -1.16
N GLY A 285 9.09 -16.92 0.11
CA GLY A 285 10.14 -16.56 1.07
C GLY A 285 11.18 -17.66 1.29
N GLU A 286 12.43 -17.28 1.58
CA GLU A 286 13.51 -18.25 1.81
C GLU A 286 13.37 -18.99 3.14
N THR A 287 12.94 -18.28 4.19
CA THR A 287 12.66 -18.85 5.52
C THR A 287 11.27 -18.44 6.01
N PRO A 288 10.18 -18.97 5.41
CA PRO A 288 8.82 -18.60 5.79
C PRO A 288 8.53 -18.99 7.24
N ASP A 289 7.86 -18.10 7.95
CA ASP A 289 7.54 -18.29 9.36
C ASP A 289 6.29 -19.16 9.54
N PRO A 290 6.38 -20.38 10.12
CA PRO A 290 5.25 -21.28 10.27
C PRO A 290 4.06 -20.69 11.04
N GLY A 291 4.30 -19.70 11.92
CA GLY A 291 3.25 -19.05 12.70
C GLY A 291 2.28 -18.20 11.89
N LEU A 292 2.59 -17.90 10.62
CA LEU A 292 1.74 -17.13 9.70
C LEU A 292 0.80 -17.99 8.85
N TYR A 293 0.85 -19.32 9.01
CA TYR A 293 0.13 -20.30 8.19
C TYR A 293 -0.70 -21.28 9.03
N LEU A 294 -1.07 -20.89 10.25
CA LEU A 294 -1.77 -21.72 11.22
C LEU A 294 -3.30 -21.76 11.05
N ILE A 295 -3.87 -20.77 10.36
CA ILE A 295 -5.31 -20.55 10.24
C ILE A 295 -5.65 -19.90 8.89
N SER A 296 -6.80 -20.26 8.31
CA SER A 296 -7.30 -19.61 7.09
C SER A 296 -8.01 -18.29 7.41
N VAL A 297 -8.18 -17.39 6.43
CA VAL A 297 -8.99 -16.17 6.61
C VAL A 297 -10.44 -16.52 6.99
N ALA A 298 -11.04 -17.50 6.31
CA ALA A 298 -12.38 -18.01 6.61
C ALA A 298 -12.53 -18.52 8.05
N ASP A 299 -11.50 -19.17 8.60
CA ASP A 299 -11.50 -19.67 9.98
C ASP A 299 -11.20 -18.57 11.00
N ALA A 300 -10.33 -17.60 10.67
CA ALA A 300 -10.06 -16.44 11.53
C ALA A 300 -11.30 -15.57 11.74
N LEU A 301 -12.10 -15.37 10.67
CA LEU A 301 -13.41 -14.72 10.75
C LEU A 301 -14.41 -15.48 11.65
N GLN A 302 -14.38 -16.81 11.63
CA GLN A 302 -15.20 -17.65 12.51
C GLN A 302 -14.70 -17.68 13.97
N ALA A 303 -13.39 -17.47 14.19
CA ALA A 303 -12.77 -17.46 15.51
C ALA A 303 -13.18 -16.24 16.36
N GLY A 304 -13.68 -15.16 15.74
CA GLY A 304 -14.13 -13.97 16.45
C GLY A 304 -13.01 -13.22 17.17
N LYS A 305 -11.82 -13.19 16.56
CA LYS A 305 -10.64 -12.46 17.03
C LYS A 305 -10.20 -11.45 15.97
N PRO A 306 -9.60 -10.30 16.37
CA PRO A 306 -8.84 -9.47 15.45
C PRO A 306 -7.80 -10.29 14.68
N PHE A 307 -7.52 -9.90 13.45
CA PHE A 307 -6.45 -10.50 12.68
C PHE A 307 -5.81 -9.53 11.69
N VAL A 308 -4.56 -9.82 11.34
CA VAL A 308 -3.83 -9.14 10.27
C VAL A 308 -3.58 -10.14 9.15
N VAL A 309 -3.93 -9.76 7.92
CA VAL A 309 -3.62 -10.54 6.71
C VAL A 309 -2.71 -9.73 5.80
N VAL A 310 -1.65 -10.38 5.32
CA VAL A 310 -0.67 -9.83 4.38
C VAL A 310 -0.73 -10.61 3.08
N PHE A 311 -0.78 -9.88 1.98
CA PHE A 311 -0.57 -10.37 0.63
C PHE A 311 0.78 -9.85 0.14
N ALA A 312 1.73 -10.76 -0.07
CA ALA A 312 3.07 -10.45 -0.56
C ALA A 312 3.73 -11.71 -1.11
N SER A 313 4.73 -11.56 -1.97
CA SER A 313 5.62 -12.67 -2.36
C SER A 313 7.06 -12.35 -1.94
N PRO A 314 7.47 -12.60 -0.68
CA PRO A 314 8.71 -12.07 -0.11
C PRO A 314 9.99 -12.49 -0.85
N GLY A 315 9.98 -13.64 -1.53
CA GLY A 315 11.12 -14.11 -2.32
C GLY A 315 11.04 -13.82 -3.82
N PHE A 316 10.00 -13.12 -4.29
CA PHE A 316 9.76 -12.89 -5.72
C PHE A 316 9.41 -11.45 -6.09
N CYS A 317 8.69 -10.71 -5.24
CA CYS A 317 8.40 -9.31 -5.53
C CYS A 317 9.69 -8.46 -5.43
N THR A 318 10.05 -7.81 -6.53
CA THR A 318 11.33 -7.08 -6.68
C THR A 318 11.14 -5.59 -7.00
N ASN A 319 9.90 -5.09 -6.99
CA ASN A 319 9.59 -3.70 -7.28
C ASN A 319 9.95 -2.75 -6.10
N ALA A 320 9.77 -1.44 -6.28
CA ALA A 320 10.17 -0.43 -5.28
C ALA A 320 9.21 -0.32 -4.07
N PHE A 321 8.01 -0.88 -4.17
CA PHE A 321 6.98 -0.82 -3.13
C PHE A 321 6.93 -2.06 -2.24
N CYS A 322 7.45 -3.20 -2.71
CA CYS A 322 7.50 -4.43 -1.92
C CYS A 322 8.60 -4.41 -0.86
N GLY A 323 8.22 -4.30 0.41
CA GLY A 323 9.12 -4.38 1.56
C GLY A 323 9.14 -5.77 2.20
N PRO A 324 9.80 -5.91 3.36
CA PRO A 324 9.77 -7.15 4.14
C PRO A 324 8.47 -7.27 4.95
N GLN A 325 7.33 -7.34 4.25
CA GLN A 325 6.00 -7.26 4.88
C GLN A 325 5.65 -8.52 5.68
N ALA A 326 6.14 -9.69 5.26
CA ALA A 326 5.97 -10.94 5.98
C ALA A 326 6.76 -10.94 7.30
N GLU A 327 7.97 -10.40 7.28
CA GLU A 327 8.82 -10.22 8.46
C GLU A 327 8.20 -9.22 9.44
N VAL A 328 7.65 -8.10 8.95
CA VAL A 328 6.86 -7.18 9.79
C VAL A 328 5.67 -7.90 10.43
N LEU A 329 4.96 -8.76 9.70
CA LEU A 329 3.85 -9.55 10.26
C LEU A 329 4.34 -10.55 11.33
N SER A 330 5.50 -11.18 11.13
CA SER A 330 6.16 -11.99 12.16
C SER A 330 6.47 -11.18 13.43
N GLU A 331 7.05 -9.99 13.30
CA GLU A 331 7.33 -9.11 14.45
C GLU A 331 6.04 -8.69 15.18
N VAL A 332 4.96 -8.39 14.45
CA VAL A 332 3.66 -8.04 15.05
C VAL A 332 3.08 -9.24 15.81
N ARG A 333 3.18 -10.46 15.27
CA ARG A 333 2.82 -11.69 15.99
C ARG A 333 3.67 -11.89 17.24
N GLU A 334 4.99 -11.69 17.17
CA GLU A 334 5.85 -11.83 18.34
C GLU A 334 5.51 -10.83 19.46
N ARG A 335 5.00 -9.64 19.10
CA ARG A 335 4.55 -8.64 20.08
C ARG A 335 3.23 -8.99 20.76
N HIS A 336 2.23 -9.44 20.01
CA HIS A 336 0.86 -9.59 20.50
C HIS A 336 0.44 -11.05 20.75
N GLY A 337 1.21 -12.02 20.27
CA GLY A 337 0.97 -13.45 20.51
C GLY A 337 -0.46 -13.86 20.15
N ASP A 338 -1.09 -14.63 21.03
CA ASP A 338 -2.44 -15.17 20.84
C ASP A 338 -3.57 -14.11 20.89
N ASP A 339 -3.29 -12.82 21.10
CA ASP A 339 -4.36 -11.80 21.20
C ASP A 339 -5.02 -11.50 19.84
N ALA A 340 -4.36 -11.83 18.73
CA ALA A 340 -4.88 -11.76 17.36
C ALA A 340 -4.45 -12.98 16.52
N ASN A 341 -4.96 -13.11 15.29
CA ASN A 341 -4.41 -14.05 14.29
C ASN A 341 -3.58 -13.31 13.23
N TYR A 342 -2.68 -14.03 12.55
CA TYR A 342 -1.74 -13.47 11.58
C TYR A 342 -1.64 -14.44 10.40
N ILE A 343 -1.90 -13.93 9.20
CA ILE A 343 -2.06 -14.75 8.00
C ILE A 343 -1.20 -14.17 6.89
N HIS A 344 -0.28 -14.96 6.35
CA HIS A 344 0.41 -14.62 5.10
C HIS A 344 -0.22 -15.39 3.94
N ILE A 345 -0.53 -14.68 2.86
CA ILE A 345 -1.00 -15.25 1.60
C ILE A 345 0.01 -14.84 0.54
N ASP A 346 0.68 -15.82 -0.07
CA ASP A 346 1.54 -15.54 -1.22
C ASP A 346 0.67 -15.18 -2.44
N LEU A 347 1.16 -14.27 -3.30
CA LEU A 347 0.46 -13.87 -4.52
C LEU A 347 0.25 -15.06 -5.48
N TYR A 348 1.03 -16.14 -5.33
CA TYR A 348 0.99 -17.30 -6.21
C TYR A 348 0.44 -18.58 -5.55
N GLU A 349 -0.31 -19.37 -6.32
CA GLU A 349 -0.75 -20.71 -5.93
C GLU A 349 0.41 -21.73 -5.99
N ASN A 350 1.47 -21.45 -6.76
CA ASN A 350 2.64 -22.32 -6.98
C ASN A 350 3.98 -21.71 -6.50
N PRO A 351 4.11 -21.26 -5.24
CA PRO A 351 5.25 -20.46 -4.80
C PRO A 351 6.59 -21.20 -4.80
N GLU A 352 6.63 -22.52 -4.53
CA GLU A 352 7.87 -23.30 -4.66
C GLU A 352 8.34 -23.31 -6.12
N GLN A 353 7.42 -23.51 -7.07
CA GLN A 353 7.71 -23.58 -8.50
C GLN A 353 8.19 -22.21 -9.03
N VAL A 354 7.58 -21.11 -8.56
CA VAL A 354 8.03 -19.73 -8.83
C VAL A 354 9.46 -19.49 -8.36
N ARG A 355 9.84 -19.93 -7.15
CA ARG A 355 11.23 -19.85 -6.66
C ARG A 355 12.22 -20.67 -7.50
N LEU A 356 11.75 -21.73 -8.16
CA LEU A 356 12.54 -22.55 -9.09
C LEU A 356 12.60 -21.98 -10.52
N GLY A 357 11.92 -20.86 -10.78
CA GLY A 357 11.88 -20.19 -12.09
C GLY A 357 10.88 -20.79 -13.06
N GLU A 358 9.86 -21.49 -12.58
CA GLU A 358 8.68 -21.86 -13.37
C GLU A 358 7.69 -20.69 -13.49
N GLU A 359 6.71 -20.83 -14.38
CA GLU A 359 5.70 -19.78 -14.64
C GLU A 359 4.84 -19.51 -13.39
N PRO A 360 4.68 -18.24 -12.96
CA PRO A 360 3.80 -17.90 -11.85
C PRO A 360 2.33 -18.11 -12.19
N ILE A 361 1.58 -18.65 -11.22
CA ILE A 361 0.13 -18.81 -11.26
C ILE A 361 -0.43 -18.01 -10.09
N GLU A 362 -1.09 -16.89 -10.35
CA GLU A 362 -1.70 -16.05 -9.32
C GLU A 362 -2.75 -16.82 -8.51
N THR A 363 -2.80 -16.57 -7.19
CA THR A 363 -3.82 -17.15 -6.33
C THR A 363 -5.19 -16.51 -6.62
N PRO A 364 -6.28 -17.29 -6.73
CA PRO A 364 -7.62 -16.73 -6.96
C PRO A 364 -8.09 -15.82 -5.82
N ILE A 365 -7.43 -15.87 -4.66
CA ILE A 365 -7.72 -15.01 -3.52
C ILE A 365 -7.45 -13.52 -3.84
N LEU A 366 -6.54 -13.20 -4.79
CA LEU A 366 -6.35 -11.81 -5.23
C LEU A 366 -7.63 -11.25 -5.88
N GLU A 367 -8.35 -12.06 -6.66
CA GLU A 367 -9.65 -11.70 -7.24
C GLU A 367 -10.74 -11.58 -6.16
N GLU A 368 -10.76 -12.48 -5.17
CA GLU A 368 -11.70 -12.40 -4.03
C GLU A 368 -11.54 -11.11 -3.21
N TRP A 369 -10.31 -10.56 -3.17
CA TRP A 369 -9.96 -9.33 -2.46
C TRP A 369 -9.82 -8.10 -3.38
N GLY A 370 -10.08 -8.22 -4.68
CA GLY A 370 -9.97 -7.10 -5.62
C GLY A 370 -8.58 -6.45 -5.70
N LEU A 371 -7.52 -7.23 -5.49
CA LEU A 371 -6.13 -6.76 -5.45
C LEU A 371 -5.53 -6.74 -6.86
N HIS A 372 -4.88 -5.64 -7.21
CA HIS A 372 -4.29 -5.40 -8.54
C HIS A 372 -2.83 -4.91 -8.46
N THR A 373 -2.22 -5.01 -7.29
CA THR A 373 -0.85 -4.56 -6.96
C THR A 373 -0.23 -5.53 -5.94
N ASP A 374 1.10 -5.63 -5.94
CA ASP A 374 1.83 -6.78 -5.37
C ASP A 374 1.96 -6.83 -3.83
N GLU A 375 1.62 -5.78 -3.08
CA GLU A 375 1.83 -5.78 -1.62
C GLU A 375 0.69 -5.08 -0.87
N TRP A 376 0.01 -5.85 -0.02
CA TRP A 376 -1.12 -5.39 0.77
C TRP A 376 -1.08 -5.91 2.21
N THR A 377 -1.56 -5.08 3.14
CA THR A 377 -1.84 -5.48 4.52
C THR A 377 -3.22 -5.00 4.93
N PHE A 378 -4.03 -5.87 5.53
CA PHE A 378 -5.32 -5.52 6.11
C PHE A 378 -5.36 -5.88 7.59
N VAL A 379 -5.93 -5.00 8.40
CA VAL A 379 -6.24 -5.24 9.81
C VAL A 379 -7.75 -5.34 9.95
N VAL A 380 -8.22 -6.45 10.51
CA VAL A 380 -9.63 -6.84 10.58
C VAL A 380 -10.01 -7.05 12.05
N ASN A 381 -11.19 -6.59 12.46
CA ASN A 381 -11.67 -6.74 13.83
C ASN A 381 -12.36 -8.09 14.10
N ALA A 382 -12.79 -8.30 15.35
CA ALA A 382 -13.45 -9.53 15.79
C ALA A 382 -14.79 -9.80 15.07
N GLU A 383 -15.46 -8.76 14.55
CA GLU A 383 -16.68 -8.86 13.75
C GLU A 383 -16.42 -9.16 12.25
N GLY A 384 -15.16 -9.22 11.83
CA GLY A 384 -14.77 -9.45 10.43
C GLY A 384 -14.80 -8.19 9.55
N VAL A 385 -14.74 -7.00 10.15
CA VAL A 385 -14.74 -5.71 9.46
C VAL A 385 -13.31 -5.18 9.34
N VAL A 386 -12.93 -4.72 8.14
CA VAL A 386 -11.65 -4.06 7.86
C VAL A 386 -11.59 -2.72 8.58
N VAL A 387 -10.60 -2.52 9.45
CA VAL A 387 -10.39 -1.25 10.19
C VAL A 387 -9.19 -0.46 9.69
N ALA A 388 -8.23 -1.13 9.05
CA ALA A 388 -7.13 -0.50 8.33
C ALA A 388 -6.76 -1.33 7.10
N ARG A 389 -6.31 -0.63 6.05
CA ARG A 389 -5.77 -1.18 4.82
C ARG A 389 -4.52 -0.42 4.43
N PHE A 390 -3.53 -1.13 3.92
CA PHE A 390 -2.27 -0.59 3.45
C PHE A 390 -1.98 -1.20 2.09
N GLU A 391 -1.85 -0.34 1.07
CA GLU A 391 -1.30 -0.69 -0.23
C GLU A 391 0.17 -0.22 -0.26
N ALA A 392 1.05 -1.03 -0.87
CA ALA A 392 2.50 -1.03 -0.67
C ALA A 392 2.92 -1.24 0.80
N PHE A 393 4.23 -1.38 1.03
CA PHE A 393 4.81 -1.65 2.34
C PHE A 393 4.22 -0.79 3.49
N ALA A 394 3.83 -1.47 4.55
CA ALA A 394 3.37 -0.94 5.82
C ALA A 394 4.45 -1.21 6.89
N PRO A 395 5.20 -0.18 7.32
CA PRO A 395 6.15 -0.29 8.42
C PRO A 395 5.50 -0.82 9.69
N PHE A 396 6.32 -1.46 10.54
CA PHE A 396 5.88 -2.02 11.82
C PHE A 396 4.93 -1.10 12.60
N ASP A 397 5.34 0.15 12.83
CA ASP A 397 4.58 1.11 13.64
C ASP A 397 3.20 1.45 13.06
N GLU A 398 2.99 1.34 11.74
CA GLU A 398 1.69 1.57 11.11
C GLU A 398 0.74 0.38 11.31
N VAL A 399 1.24 -0.84 11.13
CA VAL A 399 0.46 -2.08 11.30
C VAL A 399 0.14 -2.35 12.77
N GLU A 400 1.12 -2.14 13.66
CA GLU A 400 0.94 -2.33 15.10
C GLU A 400 -0.02 -1.31 15.69
N ALA A 401 0.11 -0.02 15.34
CA ALA A 401 -0.83 0.99 15.84
C ALA A 401 -2.27 0.69 15.40
N ALA A 402 -2.48 0.19 14.18
CA ALA A 402 -3.79 -0.24 13.71
C ALA A 402 -4.33 -1.44 14.52
N LEU A 403 -3.51 -2.47 14.74
CA LEU A 403 -3.92 -3.65 15.52
C LEU A 403 -4.16 -3.32 17.00
N ALA A 404 -3.29 -2.54 17.63
CA ALA A 404 -3.36 -2.19 19.05
C ALA A 404 -4.68 -1.51 19.41
N THR A 405 -5.25 -0.67 18.52
CA THR A 405 -6.58 -0.06 18.75
C THR A 405 -7.72 -1.07 18.92
N LEU A 406 -7.55 -2.31 18.44
CA LEU A 406 -8.52 -3.40 18.61
C LEU A 406 -8.26 -4.24 19.87
N LEU A 407 -7.06 -4.19 20.43
CA LEU A 407 -6.64 -4.96 21.61
C LEU A 407 -6.81 -4.18 22.92
N GLU A 408 -6.92 -2.84 22.84
CA GLU A 408 -7.20 -1.96 23.99
C GLU A 408 -8.70 -1.77 24.29
N GLY A 409 -9.60 -2.34 23.47
CA GLY A 409 -11.07 -2.21 23.54
C GLY A 409 -11.79 -3.33 24.28
#